data_AF-A0A944WN85-F1
#
_entry.id   AF-A0A944WN85-F1
#
_cell.length_a   1.000
_cell.length_b   1.000
_cell.length_c   1.000
_cell.angle_alpha   90.00
_cell.angle_beta   90.00
_cell.angle_gamma   90.00
#
_symmetry.space_group_name_H-M   'P 1'
#
loop_
_entity.id
_entity.type
_entity.pdbx_description
1 polymer ?
#
loop_
_entity_poly.entity_id
_entity_poly.type
_entity_poly.pdbx_seq_one_letter_code
_entity_poly.pdbx_strand_id
1 'polypeptide(L)'
;MQDLKRQSNRRPVVRKLRTSSMRVRKNHSNPIPGLSVKLRKPNTEPGYSNSWLPPYFVENEPAFLRMKMRWLIQKFIGFCGLIFILWLVGGSVWVGQWFFQQPLSRVNIKGNLLLKDADVLFASGLRQGQRLNDLNPYQVAARLQTHPIVKKTDIRRKFPDEIHLIISEHQPVALLQLSLQTNVFSS
;
A
#
# COMPACT_ATOMS: atom_id res chain seq x y z
N MET A 1 72.82 19.48 51.26
CA MET A 1 73.08 18.34 50.35
C MET A 1 73.24 17.09 51.19
N GLN A 2 72.19 16.25 51.30
CA GLN A 2 72.30 14.88 51.80
C GLN A 2 71.25 14.04 51.06
N ASP A 3 71.77 13.03 50.37
CA ASP A 3 71.08 12.04 49.56
C ASP A 3 70.08 11.23 50.39
N LEU A 4 68.82 11.24 49.97
CA LEU A 4 67.84 10.20 50.31
C LEU A 4 67.27 9.60 49.02
N LYS A 5 68.17 9.08 48.18
CA LYS A 5 67.82 8.00 47.25
C LYS A 5 67.63 6.71 48.04
N ARG A 6 66.38 6.31 48.31
CA ARG A 6 66.05 4.90 48.52
C ARG A 6 64.64 4.60 48.00
N GLN A 7 64.62 3.97 46.82
CA GLN A 7 63.74 2.87 46.42
C GLN A 7 62.36 2.78 47.10
N SER A 8 61.31 2.98 46.31
CA SER A 8 60.46 1.83 45.93
C SER A 8 59.61 2.16 44.70
N ASN A 9 60.09 1.70 43.55
CA ASN A 9 59.32 1.62 42.31
C ASN A 9 58.31 0.47 42.46
N ARG A 10 57.17 0.72 43.11
CA ARG A 10 56.06 -0.24 43.18
C ARG A 10 55.16 -0.06 41.97
N ARG A 11 55.53 -0.70 40.84
CA ARG A 11 54.55 -0.97 39.78
C ARG A 11 53.49 -1.93 40.33
N PRO A 12 52.19 -1.67 40.16
CA PRO A 12 51.17 -2.63 40.56
C PRO A 12 51.23 -3.85 39.64
N VAL A 13 51.32 -5.05 40.22
CA VAL A 13 51.19 -6.32 39.49
C VAL A 13 49.77 -6.42 38.98
N VAL A 14 49.57 -6.20 37.68
CA VAL A 14 48.29 -6.46 37.00
C VAL A 14 48.08 -7.98 36.98
N ARG A 15 47.33 -8.50 37.96
CA ARG A 15 46.80 -9.86 37.92
C ARG A 15 45.76 -9.93 36.80
N LYS A 16 46.16 -10.43 35.63
CA LYS A 16 45.20 -10.84 34.59
C LYS A 16 44.33 -11.95 35.20
N LEU A 17 43.05 -11.65 35.47
CA LEU A 17 42.06 -12.67 35.82
C LEU A 17 42.01 -13.69 34.68
N ARG A 18 42.58 -14.86 34.93
CA ARG A 18 42.49 -16.01 34.04
C ARG A 18 41.07 -16.54 34.18
N THR A 19 40.16 -16.17 33.28
CA THR A 19 38.82 -16.75 33.21
C THR A 19 38.95 -18.20 32.72
N SER A 20 39.19 -19.13 33.64
CA SER A 20 39.07 -20.55 33.36
C SER A 20 37.61 -20.86 33.04
N SER A 21 37.31 -21.15 31.77
CA SER A 21 36.02 -21.66 31.34
C SER A 21 35.82 -23.08 31.88
N MET A 22 35.26 -23.19 33.07
CA MET A 22 34.96 -24.48 33.68
C MET A 22 33.74 -25.08 32.98
N ARG A 23 33.96 -25.94 31.97
CA ARG A 23 32.89 -26.76 31.37
C ARG A 23 32.45 -27.79 32.42
N VAL A 24 31.29 -27.55 33.03
CA VAL A 24 30.61 -28.53 33.89
C VAL A 24 30.15 -29.69 33.01
N ARG A 25 30.90 -30.80 33.01
CA ARG A 25 30.43 -32.08 32.46
C ARG A 25 29.27 -32.57 33.32
N LYS A 26 28.08 -32.61 32.74
CA LYS A 26 26.88 -33.16 33.37
C LYS A 26 26.98 -34.69 33.36
N ASN A 27 27.61 -35.26 34.38
CA ASN A 27 27.66 -36.71 34.55
C ASN A 27 26.26 -37.22 34.89
N HIS A 28 25.66 -37.98 33.97
CA HIS A 28 24.38 -38.64 34.15
C HIS A 28 24.62 -39.99 34.85
N SER A 29 24.96 -39.98 36.14
CA SER A 29 24.95 -41.21 36.94
C SER A 29 23.53 -41.50 37.38
N ASN A 30 22.93 -42.59 36.86
CA ASN A 30 21.68 -43.13 37.36
C ASN A 30 21.85 -43.50 38.85
N PRO A 31 20.88 -43.19 39.72
CA PRO A 31 21.00 -43.50 41.15
C PRO A 31 20.98 -45.02 41.36
N ILE A 32 21.91 -45.52 42.17
CA ILE A 32 21.98 -46.93 42.60
C ILE A 32 20.71 -47.25 43.42
N PRO A 33 19.98 -48.34 43.11
CA PRO A 33 18.76 -48.70 43.86
C PRO A 33 19.10 -49.00 45.32
N GLY A 34 18.44 -48.34 46.26
CA GLY A 34 18.53 -48.63 47.70
C GLY A 34 19.42 -47.68 48.52
N LEU A 35 20.21 -46.80 47.89
CA LEU A 35 20.95 -45.76 48.61
C LEU A 35 20.19 -44.42 48.49
N SER A 36 19.45 -44.05 49.54
CA SER A 36 18.77 -42.75 49.62
C SER A 36 19.78 -41.63 49.90
N VAL A 37 20.65 -41.37 48.92
CA VAL A 37 21.51 -40.19 48.93
C VAL A 37 20.60 -38.99 48.78
N LYS A 38 20.24 -38.37 49.91
CA LYS A 38 19.63 -37.03 49.94
C LYS A 38 20.63 -36.12 49.25
N LEU A 39 20.42 -35.85 47.95
CA LEU A 39 21.11 -34.80 47.23
C LEU A 39 20.86 -33.51 48.01
N ARG A 40 21.88 -33.08 48.77
CA ARG A 40 21.85 -31.81 49.49
C ARG A 40 21.64 -30.75 48.42
N LYS A 41 20.47 -30.11 48.42
CA LYS A 41 20.20 -28.94 47.57
C LYS A 41 21.41 -28.01 47.73
N PRO A 42 22.03 -27.53 46.63
CA PRO A 42 23.10 -26.56 46.76
C PRO A 42 22.55 -25.39 47.56
N ASN A 43 23.15 -25.13 48.73
CA ASN A 43 22.86 -23.91 49.47
C ASN A 43 23.14 -22.78 48.49
N THR A 44 22.07 -22.15 48.02
CA THR A 44 22.16 -20.89 47.29
C THR A 44 22.54 -19.90 48.37
N GLU A 45 23.84 -19.71 48.60
CA GLU A 45 24.26 -18.62 49.48
C GLU A 45 23.63 -17.35 48.93
N PRO A 46 22.88 -16.58 49.73
CA PRO A 46 22.36 -15.31 49.27
C PRO A 46 23.58 -14.43 49.01
N GLY A 47 23.89 -14.23 47.72
CA GLY A 47 24.91 -13.28 47.31
C GLY A 47 24.62 -11.94 47.98
N TYR A 48 25.57 -11.47 48.78
CA TYR A 48 25.67 -10.14 49.37
C TYR A 48 24.39 -9.29 49.27
N SER A 49 23.52 -9.40 50.29
CA SER A 49 22.39 -8.49 50.48
C SER A 49 22.86 -7.28 51.27
N ASN A 50 23.01 -6.15 50.58
CA ASN A 50 23.19 -4.85 51.21
C ASN A 50 21.81 -4.25 51.52
N SER A 51 21.50 -4.11 52.82
CA SER A 51 20.26 -3.52 53.35
C SER A 51 20.01 -2.06 52.95
N TRP A 52 20.98 -1.44 52.27
CA TRP A 52 20.94 -0.07 51.77
C TRP A 52 20.41 0.04 50.33
N LEU A 53 20.32 -1.06 49.59
CA LEU A 53 19.74 -1.05 48.25
C LEU A 53 18.26 -1.45 48.33
N PRO A 54 17.35 -0.60 47.85
CA PRO A 54 15.95 -0.97 47.74
C PRO A 54 15.79 -2.26 46.91
N PRO A 55 14.91 -3.19 47.30
CA PRO A 55 14.75 -4.49 46.66
C PRO A 55 14.40 -4.39 45.16
N TYR A 56 13.86 -3.25 44.70
CA TYR A 56 13.56 -3.01 43.29
C TYR A 56 14.79 -2.93 42.36
N PHE A 57 16.01 -2.77 42.89
CA PHE A 57 17.25 -2.79 42.09
C PHE A 57 17.89 -4.18 41.96
N VAL A 58 17.52 -5.14 42.82
CA VAL A 58 18.13 -6.49 42.86
C VAL A 58 17.30 -7.49 42.05
N GLU A 59 16.02 -7.20 41.81
CA GLU A 59 15.11 -8.00 40.99
C GLU A 59 15.41 -7.83 39.49
N ASN A 60 16.56 -8.33 39.05
CA ASN A 60 16.84 -8.59 37.65
C ASN A 60 16.00 -9.80 37.23
N GLU A 61 14.70 -9.60 36.97
CA GLU A 61 13.78 -10.58 36.39
C GLU A 61 13.65 -10.32 34.87
N PRO A 62 14.71 -10.52 34.06
CA PRO A 62 14.64 -10.30 32.62
C PRO A 62 13.61 -11.23 31.98
N ALA A 63 13.25 -12.34 32.63
CA ALA A 63 12.26 -13.29 32.14
C ALA A 63 10.85 -12.70 32.14
N PHE A 64 10.39 -12.13 33.25
CA PHE A 64 9.07 -11.52 33.35
C PHE A 64 8.93 -10.30 32.43
N LEU A 65 9.99 -9.47 32.37
CA LEU A 65 10.01 -8.28 31.52
C LEU A 65 10.01 -8.66 30.03
N ARG A 66 10.71 -9.74 29.64
CA ARG A 66 10.67 -10.29 28.27
C ARG A 66 9.30 -10.86 27.93
N MET A 67 8.60 -11.52 28.86
CA MET A 67 7.26 -12.06 28.63
C MET A 67 6.24 -10.93 28.42
N LYS A 68 6.25 -9.90 29.29
CA LYS A 68 5.42 -8.69 29.12
C LYS A 68 5.75 -7.92 27.85
N MET A 69 7.04 -7.76 27.53
CA MET A 69 7.47 -7.09 26.30
C MET A 69 7.05 -7.86 25.05
N ARG A 70 7.18 -9.20 25.02
CA ARG A 70 6.72 -10.02 23.88
C ARG A 70 5.22 -9.88 23.65
N TRP A 71 4.43 -9.86 24.72
CA TRP A 71 2.99 -9.63 24.63
C TRP A 71 2.65 -8.24 24.08
N LEU A 72 3.32 -7.20 24.59
CA LEU A 72 3.17 -5.82 24.07
C LEU A 72 3.59 -5.74 22.60
N ILE A 73 4.78 -6.23 22.25
CA ILE A 73 5.34 -6.21 20.90
C ILE A 73 4.43 -6.96 19.91
N GLN A 74 3.88 -8.12 20.29
CA GLN A 74 2.96 -8.87 19.44
C GLN A 74 1.66 -8.10 19.17
N LYS A 75 1.13 -7.38 20.18
CA LYS A 75 -0.04 -6.51 19.98
C LYS A 75 0.31 -5.30 19.10
N PHE A 76 1.46 -4.67 19.32
CA PHE A 76 1.92 -3.55 18.50
C PHE A 76 2.11 -3.95 17.04
N ILE A 77 2.74 -5.10 16.76
CA ILE A 77 2.92 -5.61 15.39
C ILE A 77 1.56 -5.85 14.73
N GLY A 78 0.59 -6.42 15.47
CA GLY A 78 -0.78 -6.60 14.96
C GLY A 78 -1.47 -5.28 14.61
N PHE A 79 -1.40 -4.28 15.50
CA PHE A 79 -1.96 -2.95 15.23
C PHE A 79 -1.27 -2.24 14.06
N CYS A 80 0.07 -2.27 14.00
CA CYS A 80 0.83 -1.70 12.89
C CYS A 80 0.50 -2.38 11.56
N GLY A 81 0.37 -3.71 11.55
CA GLY A 81 -0.05 -4.46 10.38
C GLY A 81 -1.45 -4.07 9.93
N LEU A 82 -2.39 -3.91 10.86
CA LEU A 82 -3.77 -3.50 10.56
C LEU A 82 -3.80 -2.08 9.98
N ILE A 83 -3.08 -1.13 10.57
CA ILE A 83 -2.95 0.24 10.06
C ILE A 83 -2.32 0.23 8.67
N PHE A 84 -1.29 -0.59 8.44
CA PHE A 84 -0.65 -0.72 7.14
C PHE A 84 -1.60 -1.26 6.07
N ILE A 85 -2.42 -2.27 6.41
CA ILE A 85 -3.45 -2.79 5.50
C ILE A 85 -4.49 -1.71 5.21
N LEU A 86 -4.98 -0.99 6.22
CA LEU A 86 -5.90 0.13 6.00
C LEU A 86 -5.29 1.22 5.13
N TRP A 87 -4.01 1.52 5.31
CA TRP A 87 -3.29 2.49 4.49
C TRP A 87 -3.13 2.00 3.05
N LEU A 88 -2.85 0.71 2.81
CA LEU A 88 -2.79 0.14 1.48
C LEU A 88 -4.16 0.17 0.78
N VAL A 89 -5.22 -0.22 1.49
CA VAL A 89 -6.58 -0.21 0.94
C VAL A 89 -7.02 1.23 0.65
N GLY A 90 -6.86 2.14 1.61
CA GLY A 90 -7.21 3.55 1.45
C GLY A 90 -6.39 4.24 0.37
N GLY A 91 -5.08 3.99 0.33
CA GLY A 91 -4.17 4.51 -0.69
C GLY A 91 -4.53 4.01 -2.08
N SER A 92 -4.84 2.73 -2.24
CA SER A 92 -5.29 2.16 -3.51
C SER A 92 -6.58 2.83 -4.02
N VAL A 93 -7.56 3.03 -3.15
CA VAL A 93 -8.80 3.73 -3.51
C VAL A 93 -8.53 5.19 -3.89
N TRP A 94 -7.67 5.89 -3.15
CA TRP A 94 -7.33 7.29 -3.41
C TRP A 94 -6.65 7.47 -4.78
N VAL A 95 -5.66 6.62 -5.09
CA VAL A 95 -5.00 6.63 -6.40
C VAL A 95 -5.97 6.25 -7.52
N GLY A 96 -6.82 5.24 -7.30
CA GLY A 96 -7.83 4.82 -8.27
C GLY A 96 -8.81 5.96 -8.61
N GLN A 97 -9.32 6.66 -7.61
CA GLN A 97 -10.22 7.80 -7.81
C GLN A 97 -9.57 8.88 -8.69
N TRP A 98 -8.31 9.23 -8.42
CA TRP A 98 -7.60 10.22 -9.24
C TRP A 98 -7.39 9.75 -10.69
N PHE A 99 -7.06 8.47 -10.89
CA PHE A 99 -6.86 7.89 -12.22
C PHE A 99 -8.14 7.87 -13.07
N PHE A 100 -9.29 7.58 -12.44
CA PHE A 100 -10.57 7.46 -13.14
C PHE A 100 -11.33 8.79 -13.30
N GLN A 101 -10.93 9.85 -12.58
CA GLN A 101 -11.54 11.17 -12.69
C GLN A 101 -10.94 12.05 -13.79
N GLN A 102 -10.13 11.48 -14.69
CA GLN A 102 -9.52 12.25 -15.78
C GLN A 102 -10.58 12.83 -16.74
N PRO A 103 -10.42 14.11 -17.13
CA PRO A 103 -11.32 14.75 -18.09
C PRO A 103 -11.10 14.15 -19.49
N LEU A 104 -12.16 14.12 -20.29
CA LEU A 104 -12.11 13.76 -21.70
C LEU A 104 -11.20 14.74 -22.44
N SER A 105 -10.06 14.22 -22.90
CA SER A 105 -9.00 14.98 -23.55
C SER A 105 -9.09 14.87 -25.07
N ARG A 106 -9.39 13.67 -25.58
CA ARG A 106 -9.35 13.37 -27.02
C ARG A 106 -10.59 12.63 -27.50
N VAL A 107 -11.13 13.11 -28.62
CA VAL A 107 -12.22 12.45 -29.35
C VAL A 107 -11.70 12.14 -30.74
N ASN A 108 -11.58 10.86 -31.07
CA ASN A 108 -11.13 10.39 -32.37
C ASN A 108 -12.35 9.98 -33.19
N ILE A 109 -12.65 10.73 -34.24
CA ILE A 109 -13.78 10.51 -35.14
C ILE A 109 -13.27 9.81 -36.39
N LYS A 110 -13.93 8.71 -36.77
CA LYS A 110 -13.61 7.94 -37.98
C LYS A 110 -14.88 7.63 -38.77
N GLY A 111 -14.74 7.61 -40.09
CA GLY A 111 -15.81 7.22 -41.01
C GLY A 111 -16.79 8.33 -41.37
N ASN A 112 -16.45 9.57 -41.03
CA ASN A 112 -17.14 10.75 -41.54
C ASN A 112 -16.65 11.08 -42.96
N LEU A 113 -17.59 11.29 -43.88
CA LEU A 113 -17.32 11.61 -45.28
C LEU A 113 -18.01 12.93 -45.65
N LEU A 114 -19.28 13.05 -45.28
CA LEU A 114 -20.15 14.20 -45.49
C LEU A 114 -20.23 15.07 -44.24
N LEU A 115 -20.22 14.48 -43.04
CA LEU A 115 -20.24 15.26 -41.79
C LEU A 115 -18.84 15.79 -41.44
N LYS A 116 -18.78 17.07 -41.06
CA LYS A 116 -17.56 17.63 -40.46
C LYS A 116 -17.42 17.18 -39.01
N ASP A 117 -16.18 17.09 -38.52
CA ASP A 117 -15.90 16.71 -37.13
C ASP A 117 -16.63 17.60 -36.12
N ALA A 118 -16.74 18.90 -36.40
CA ALA A 118 -17.45 19.86 -35.54
C ALA A 118 -18.95 19.55 -35.44
N ASP A 119 -19.59 19.19 -36.56
CA ASP A 119 -21.02 18.86 -36.60
C ASP A 119 -21.29 17.55 -35.87
N VAL A 120 -20.39 16.57 -36.01
CA VAL A 120 -20.44 15.32 -35.25
C VAL A 120 -20.30 15.58 -33.75
N LEU A 121 -19.33 16.40 -33.34
CA LEU A 121 -19.14 16.75 -31.93
C LEU A 121 -20.37 17.45 -31.37
N PHE A 122 -20.95 18.38 -32.12
CA PHE A 122 -22.18 19.07 -31.73
C PHE A 122 -23.36 18.10 -31.60
N ALA A 123 -23.60 17.25 -32.61
CA ALA A 123 -24.69 16.27 -32.60
C ALA A 123 -24.52 15.20 -31.50
N SER A 124 -23.29 14.85 -31.15
CA SER A 124 -22.98 13.91 -30.07
C SER A 124 -23.25 14.49 -28.67
N GLY A 125 -23.25 15.83 -28.54
CA GLY A 125 -23.35 16.53 -27.27
C GLY A 125 -22.13 16.32 -26.37
N LEU A 126 -21.00 15.87 -26.93
CA LEU A 126 -19.74 15.74 -26.21
C LEU A 126 -19.18 17.14 -25.91
N ARG A 127 -18.83 17.37 -24.64
CA ARG A 127 -18.17 18.60 -24.20
C ARG A 127 -16.73 18.32 -23.82
N GLN A 128 -15.81 19.18 -24.25
CA GLN A 128 -14.42 19.11 -23.83
C GLN A 128 -14.34 19.33 -22.30
N GLY A 129 -13.56 18.49 -21.61
CA GLY A 129 -13.45 18.54 -20.15
C GLY A 129 -14.51 17.75 -19.37
N GLN A 130 -15.49 17.12 -20.04
CA GLN A 130 -16.43 16.22 -19.37
C GLN A 130 -15.70 14.95 -18.89
N ARG A 131 -16.07 14.40 -17.72
CA ARG A 131 -15.47 13.16 -17.21
C ARG A 131 -15.86 11.96 -18.06
N LEU A 132 -14.88 11.11 -18.40
CA LEU A 132 -15.12 9.91 -19.20
C LEU A 132 -16.04 8.89 -18.49
N ASN A 133 -15.96 8.84 -17.17
CA ASN A 133 -16.80 7.97 -16.33
C ASN A 133 -18.28 8.33 -16.35
N ASP A 134 -18.59 9.63 -16.27
CA ASP A 134 -19.97 10.14 -16.19
C ASP A 134 -20.67 10.13 -17.55
N LEU A 135 -19.89 10.03 -18.63
CA LEU A 135 -20.43 9.83 -19.96
C LEU A 135 -21.25 8.53 -19.99
N ASN A 136 -22.22 8.40 -20.90
CA ASN A 136 -22.84 7.12 -21.24
C ASN A 136 -22.71 6.92 -22.76
N PRO A 137 -21.98 5.90 -23.25
CA PRO A 137 -21.67 5.81 -24.67
C PRO A 137 -22.92 5.46 -25.48
N TYR A 138 -23.88 4.73 -24.89
CA TYR A 138 -25.14 4.38 -25.53
C TYR A 138 -26.02 5.61 -25.73
N GLN A 139 -26.05 6.54 -24.77
CA GLN A 139 -26.81 7.79 -24.92
C GLN A 139 -26.21 8.68 -26.02
N VAL A 140 -24.88 8.77 -26.10
CA VAL A 140 -24.19 9.52 -27.16
C VAL A 140 -24.46 8.88 -28.52
N ALA A 141 -24.43 7.55 -28.61
CA ALA A 141 -24.73 6.80 -29.83
C ALA A 141 -26.19 7.02 -30.27
N ALA A 142 -27.13 6.92 -29.33
CA ALA A 142 -28.55 7.15 -29.59
C ALA A 142 -28.80 8.59 -30.12
N ARG A 143 -28.16 9.60 -29.54
CA ARG A 143 -28.23 10.98 -30.03
C ARG A 143 -27.70 11.11 -31.45
N LEU A 144 -26.52 10.56 -31.73
CA LEU A 144 -25.96 10.61 -33.08
C LEU A 144 -26.81 9.85 -34.11
N GLN A 145 -27.49 8.77 -33.71
CA GLN A 145 -28.42 8.04 -34.58
C GLN A 145 -29.68 8.81 -34.94
N THR A 146 -30.04 9.87 -34.19
CA THR A 146 -31.15 10.76 -34.59
C THR A 146 -30.79 11.64 -35.78
N HIS A 147 -29.51 11.74 -36.14
CA HIS A 147 -29.06 12.58 -37.24
C HIS A 147 -29.36 11.91 -38.60
N PRO A 148 -30.02 12.60 -39.55
CA PRO A 148 -30.55 11.97 -40.78
C PRO A 148 -29.48 11.39 -41.72
N ILE A 149 -28.26 11.92 -41.67
CA ILE A 149 -27.13 11.44 -42.50
C ILE A 149 -26.47 10.18 -41.89
N VAL A 150 -26.66 9.93 -40.59
CA VAL A 150 -25.96 8.88 -39.85
C VAL A 150 -26.73 7.56 -39.96
N LYS A 151 -26.11 6.55 -40.57
CA LYS A 151 -26.69 5.20 -40.69
C LYS A 151 -26.44 4.35 -39.46
N LYS A 152 -25.22 4.39 -38.94
CA LYS A 152 -24.79 3.60 -37.78
C LYS A 152 -23.69 4.32 -37.01
N THR A 153 -23.68 4.11 -35.71
CA THR A 153 -22.67 4.68 -34.79
C THR A 153 -22.16 3.59 -33.87
N ASP A 154 -20.84 3.43 -33.77
CA ASP A 154 -20.17 2.63 -32.74
C ASP A 154 -19.29 3.56 -31.90
N ILE A 155 -19.45 3.49 -30.58
CA ILE A 155 -18.73 4.36 -29.64
C ILE A 155 -17.99 3.47 -28.67
N ARG A 156 -16.66 3.63 -28.64
CA ARG A 156 -15.78 2.86 -27.79
C ARG A 156 -14.99 3.77 -26.88
N ARG A 157 -14.95 3.41 -25.60
CA ARG A 157 -14.10 4.07 -24.61
C ARG A 157 -12.72 3.47 -24.65
N LYS A 158 -11.72 4.33 -24.74
CA LYS A 158 -10.31 3.99 -24.62
C LYS A 158 -9.81 4.71 -23.37
N PHE A 159 -9.73 3.97 -22.27
CA PHE A 159 -9.13 4.50 -21.06
C PHE A 159 -7.65 4.88 -21.33
N PRO A 160 -7.15 5.95 -20.72
CA PRO A 160 -7.76 6.69 -19.60
C PRO A 160 -8.65 7.90 -19.99
N ASP A 161 -8.45 8.54 -21.13
CA ASP A 161 -9.03 9.85 -21.46
C ASP A 161 -9.54 10.00 -22.91
N GLU A 162 -9.65 8.89 -23.66
CA GLU A 162 -9.97 8.89 -25.09
C GLU A 162 -11.32 8.23 -25.42
N ILE A 163 -12.02 8.79 -26.41
CA ILE A 163 -13.22 8.19 -27.02
C ILE A 163 -12.99 7.99 -28.50
N HIS A 164 -13.25 6.77 -28.97
CA HIS A 164 -13.26 6.43 -30.38
C HIS A 164 -14.70 6.40 -30.87
N LEU A 165 -15.00 7.29 -31.81
CA LEU A 165 -16.29 7.43 -32.43
C LEU A 165 -16.19 6.94 -33.88
N ILE A 166 -16.86 5.83 -34.19
CA ILE A 166 -16.89 5.26 -35.53
C ILE A 166 -18.29 5.48 -36.08
N ILE A 167 -18.39 6.31 -37.11
CA ILE A 167 -19.64 6.62 -37.79
C ILE A 167 -19.66 5.92 -39.15
N SER A 168 -20.83 5.46 -39.54
CA SER A 168 -21.14 5.06 -40.90
C SER A 168 -22.27 5.93 -41.40
N GLU A 169 -22.03 6.65 -42.49
CA GLU A 169 -23.00 7.57 -43.09
C GLU A 169 -23.83 6.86 -44.18
N HIS A 170 -24.99 7.44 -44.49
CA HIS A 170 -25.76 7.07 -45.66
C HIS A 170 -25.07 7.56 -46.94
N GLN A 171 -24.90 6.67 -47.91
CA GLN A 171 -24.42 7.04 -49.25
C GLN A 171 -25.57 7.62 -50.06
N PRO A 172 -25.50 8.89 -50.50
CA PRO A 172 -26.54 9.46 -51.36
C PRO A 172 -26.43 8.86 -52.76
N VAL A 173 -27.49 8.17 -53.21
CA VAL A 173 -27.54 7.55 -54.55
C VAL A 173 -28.31 8.41 -55.55
N ALA A 174 -29.23 9.25 -55.06
CA ALA A 174 -30.04 10.13 -55.89
C ALA A 174 -30.36 11.44 -55.15
N LEU A 175 -30.53 12.52 -55.91
CA LEU A 175 -31.01 13.80 -55.40
C LEU A 175 -32.47 13.99 -55.83
N LEU A 176 -33.33 14.28 -54.86
CA LEU A 176 -34.72 14.62 -55.11
C LEU A 176 -34.82 16.14 -55.31
N GLN A 177 -35.21 16.55 -56.51
CA GLN A 177 -35.52 17.94 -56.82
C GLN A 177 -37.03 18.17 -56.64
N LEU A 178 -37.41 18.83 -55.54
CA LEU A 178 -38.80 19.29 -55.38
C LEU A 178 -39.02 20.53 -56.25
N SER A 179 -39.82 20.40 -57.31
CA SER A 179 -40.40 21.56 -58.00
C SER A 179 -41.66 21.99 -57.24
N LEU A 180 -41.63 23.17 -56.63
CA LEU A 180 -42.81 23.76 -56.01
C LEU A 180 -43.74 24.24 -57.12
N GLN A 181 -44.76 23.45 -57.44
CA GLN A 181 -45.84 23.87 -58.31
C GLN A 181 -46.72 24.85 -57.52
N THR A 182 -46.50 26.15 -57.69
CA THR A 182 -47.34 27.19 -57.11
C THR A 182 -48.71 27.10 -57.77
N ASN A 183 -49.66 26.41 -57.13
CA ASN A 183 -51.06 26.45 -57.52
C ASN A 183 -51.59 27.85 -57.19
N VAL A 184 -51.55 28.73 -58.17
CA VAL A 184 -52.23 30.02 -58.14
C VAL A 184 -53.72 29.71 -58.32
N PHE A 185 -54.40 29.38 -57.21
CA PHE A 185 -55.86 29.39 -57.21
C PHE A 185 -56.31 30.84 -57.25
N SER A 186 -56.55 31.34 -58.46
CA SER A 186 -57.31 32.55 -58.73
C SER A 186 -58.80 32.25 -58.52
N SER A 187 -59.40 32.91 -57.54
CA SER A 187 -60.85 33.12 -57.44
C SER A 187 -61.10 34.55 -56.98
#